data_AF-A0A1J3HHH0-F1
#
_entry.id   AF-A0A1J3HHH0-F1
#
_cell.length_a   1.000
_cell.length_b   1.000
_cell.length_c   1.000
_cell.angle_alpha   90.00
_cell.angle_beta   90.00
_cell.angle_gamma   90.00
#
_symmetry.space_group_name_H-M   'P 1'
#
loop_
_entity.id
_entity.type
_entity.pdbx_description
1 polymer ?
#
loop_
_entity_poly.entity_id
_entity_poly.type
_entity_poly.pdbx_seq_one_letter_code
_entity_poly.pdbx_strand_id
1 'polypeptide(L)'
;MTSPLLSPSSSHRRKRRLTHFSYTVLAFVLLAAFIYGHDLVSLSRRSLHSPTIFPQSAILVVVDKPPSPPPPSPPPPSPPPPSPPPPAFAVGKTPEGCDVFKGNWVKDKSTRPFYRESECPYIQPQLTCRTHGRPDSDYASWRWKPESCSLPSFDAKLMLESL
;
A
#
# COMPACT_ATOMS: atom_id res chain seq x y z
N MET A 1 -43.87 47.44 -52.12
CA MET A 1 -42.58 46.73 -52.03
C MET A 1 -42.55 45.99 -50.71
N THR A 2 -42.87 44.71 -50.72
CA THR A 2 -42.79 43.86 -49.52
C THR A 2 -42.21 42.53 -49.98
N SER A 3 -40.92 42.33 -49.71
CA SER A 3 -40.21 41.08 -49.97
C SER A 3 -40.62 40.02 -48.95
N PRO A 4 -40.77 38.74 -49.33
CA PRO A 4 -41.07 37.68 -48.36
C PRO A 4 -39.77 37.21 -47.69
N LEU A 5 -39.78 37.17 -46.35
CA LEU A 5 -38.74 36.55 -45.53
C LEU A 5 -38.86 35.02 -45.61
N LEU A 6 -37.85 34.36 -46.19
CA LEU A 6 -37.73 32.89 -46.18
C LEU A 6 -37.50 32.38 -44.76
N SER A 7 -38.45 31.60 -44.23
CA SER A 7 -38.30 30.89 -42.97
C SER A 7 -37.48 29.59 -43.15
N PRO A 8 -36.47 29.30 -42.32
CA PRO A 8 -35.67 28.09 -42.47
C PRO A 8 -36.46 26.87 -41.97
N SER A 9 -36.66 25.91 -42.88
CA SER A 9 -37.40 24.66 -42.69
C SER A 9 -36.94 23.86 -41.46
N SER A 10 -37.91 23.30 -40.73
CA SER A 10 -37.76 22.52 -39.48
C SER A 10 -36.76 21.36 -39.58
N SER A 11 -36.57 20.82 -40.78
CA SER A 11 -35.60 19.77 -41.11
C SER A 11 -34.15 20.20 -40.85
N HIS A 12 -33.80 21.46 -41.16
CA HIS A 12 -32.45 21.98 -40.97
C HIS A 12 -32.11 22.18 -39.48
N ARG A 13 -33.10 22.55 -38.65
CA ARG A 13 -32.94 22.66 -37.20
C ARG A 13 -32.85 21.30 -36.51
N ARG A 14 -33.52 20.26 -37.02
CA ARG A 14 -33.43 18.89 -36.48
C ARG A 14 -32.10 18.23 -36.85
N LYS A 15 -31.60 18.43 -38.08
CA LYS A 15 -30.26 18.01 -38.51
C LYS A 15 -29.16 18.70 -37.71
N ARG A 16 -29.24 20.03 -37.53
CA ARG A 16 -28.26 20.81 -36.74
C ARG A 16 -28.26 20.47 -35.24
N ARG A 17 -29.40 20.07 -34.68
CA ARG A 17 -29.49 19.58 -33.29
C ARG A 17 -28.96 18.15 -33.14
N LEU A 18 -29.24 17.28 -34.11
CA LEU A 18 -28.74 15.90 -34.10
C LEU A 18 -27.22 15.85 -34.30
N THR A 19 -26.67 16.71 -35.15
CA THR A 19 -25.22 16.84 -35.32
C THR A 19 -24.57 17.39 -34.06
N HIS A 20 -25.14 18.41 -33.41
CA HIS A 20 -24.63 18.90 -32.14
C HIS A 20 -24.66 17.82 -31.05
N PHE A 21 -25.77 17.07 -30.95
CA PHE A 21 -25.89 15.95 -30.02
C PHE A 21 -24.85 14.85 -30.32
N SER A 22 -24.65 14.49 -31.59
CA SER A 22 -23.61 13.51 -31.96
C SER A 22 -22.20 13.99 -31.64
N TYR A 23 -21.91 15.28 -31.84
CA TYR A 23 -20.60 15.84 -31.46
C TYR A 23 -20.40 15.86 -29.94
N THR A 24 -21.44 16.16 -29.15
CA THR A 24 -21.34 16.12 -27.68
C THR A 24 -21.14 14.70 -27.16
N VAL A 25 -21.84 13.71 -27.72
CA VAL A 25 -21.68 12.31 -27.34
C VAL A 25 -20.30 11.80 -27.76
N LEU A 26 -19.84 12.11 -28.98
CA LEU A 26 -18.51 11.74 -29.45
C LEU A 26 -17.41 12.36 -28.58
N ALA A 27 -17.54 13.64 -28.22
CA ALA A 27 -16.59 14.32 -27.34
C ALA A 27 -16.53 13.66 -25.95
N PHE A 28 -17.67 13.32 -25.35
CA PHE A 28 -17.73 12.64 -24.06
C PHE A 28 -17.09 11.24 -24.12
N VAL A 29 -17.36 10.46 -25.17
CA VAL A 29 -16.76 9.14 -25.38
C VAL A 29 -15.24 9.23 -25.54
N LEU A 30 -14.74 10.22 -26.29
CA LEU A 30 -13.29 10.44 -26.44
C LEU A 30 -12.63 10.88 -25.13
N LEU A 31 -13.28 11.75 -24.35
CA LEU A 31 -12.79 12.19 -23.04
C LEU A 31 -12.71 11.02 -22.05
N ALA A 32 -13.76 10.19 -21.99
CA ALA A 32 -13.76 8.99 -21.18
C ALA A 32 -12.67 8.01 -21.64
N ALA A 33 -12.53 7.76 -22.95
CA ALA A 33 -11.48 6.90 -23.47
C ALA A 33 -10.07 7.43 -23.16
N PHE A 34 -9.85 8.74 -23.12
CA PHE A 34 -8.56 9.31 -22.73
C PHE A 34 -8.28 9.16 -21.23
N ILE A 35 -9.26 9.46 -20.38
CA ILE A 35 -9.13 9.36 -18.91
C ILE A 35 -8.93 7.91 -18.47
N TYR A 36 -9.69 6.97 -19.04
CA TYR A 36 -9.65 5.56 -18.65
C TYR A 36 -8.71 4.69 -19.51
N GLY A 37 -8.32 5.17 -20.70
CA GLY A 37 -7.41 4.44 -21.61
C GLY A 37 -5.93 4.66 -21.26
N HIS A 38 -5.58 5.75 -20.58
CA HIS A 38 -4.22 5.96 -20.08
C HIS A 38 -3.78 4.88 -19.07
N ASP A 39 -4.74 4.25 -18.39
CA ASP A 39 -4.49 3.10 -17.50
C ASP A 39 -4.19 1.80 -18.27
N LEU A 40 -4.69 1.62 -19.50
CA LEU A 40 -4.46 0.41 -20.32
C LEU A 40 -3.05 0.35 -20.92
N VAL A 41 -2.46 1.49 -21.31
CA VAL A 41 -1.08 1.55 -21.83
C VAL A 41 -0.05 1.27 -20.73
N SER A 42 -0.36 1.65 -19.48
CA SER A 42 0.48 1.36 -18.31
C SER A 42 0.45 -0.12 -17.89
N LEU A 43 -0.65 -0.83 -18.14
CA LEU A 43 -0.76 -2.28 -17.90
C LEU A 43 0.02 -3.12 -18.93
N SER A 44 0.10 -2.67 -20.18
CA SER A 44 0.88 -3.34 -21.24
C SER A 44 2.40 -3.28 -20.99
N ARG A 45 2.92 -2.18 -20.42
CA ARG A 45 4.37 -2.03 -20.12
C ARG A 45 4.89 -2.87 -18.94
N ARG A 46 4.00 -3.38 -18.07
CA ARG A 46 4.40 -4.18 -16.90
C ARG A 46 4.40 -5.69 -17.15
N SER A 47 3.85 -6.15 -18.28
CA SER A 47 3.70 -7.59 -18.56
C SER A 47 4.88 -8.24 -19.28
N LEU A 48 5.97 -7.51 -19.59
CA LEU A 48 7.12 -8.06 -20.31
C LEU A 48 8.46 -7.80 -19.61
N HIS A 49 8.56 -8.13 -18.32
CA HIS A 49 9.83 -8.44 -17.68
C HIS A 49 9.63 -9.66 -16.79
N SER A 50 9.76 -10.84 -17.40
CA SER A 50 9.90 -12.10 -16.68
C SER A 50 11.34 -12.23 -16.19
N PRO A 51 11.59 -12.71 -14.96
CA PRO A 51 12.93 -13.04 -14.50
C PRO A 51 13.29 -14.42 -15.03
N THR A 52 14.31 -14.50 -15.89
CA THR A 52 14.86 -15.77 -16.38
C THR A 52 16.38 -15.66 -16.22
N ILE A 53 16.91 -16.17 -15.11
CA ILE A 53 17.58 -17.48 -15.02
C ILE A 53 18.90 -17.49 -15.81
N PHE A 54 19.96 -17.53 -15.01
CA PHE A 54 21.35 -17.85 -15.32
C PHE A 54 21.52 -18.99 -16.35
N PRO A 55 22.54 -18.89 -17.22
CA PRO A 55 23.36 -20.06 -17.50
C PRO A 55 24.85 -19.80 -17.28
N GLN A 56 25.52 -20.87 -16.85
CA GLN A 56 26.92 -20.94 -16.42
C GLN A 56 27.93 -20.83 -17.57
N SER A 57 29.19 -20.58 -17.16
CA SER A 57 30.43 -21.23 -17.63
C SER A 57 31.40 -20.35 -18.43
N ALA A 58 32.42 -19.84 -17.72
CA ALA A 58 33.77 -19.64 -18.28
C ALA A 58 34.77 -20.20 -17.27
N ILE A 59 35.33 -21.37 -17.59
CA ILE A 59 36.39 -22.03 -16.85
C ILE A 59 37.70 -21.32 -17.23
N LEU A 60 38.34 -20.65 -16.28
CA LEU A 60 39.77 -20.30 -16.37
C LEU A 60 40.53 -21.24 -15.43
N VAL A 61 41.48 -21.95 -16.03
CA VAL A 61 42.37 -22.91 -15.40
C VAL A 61 43.28 -22.16 -14.43
N VAL A 62 43.10 -22.37 -13.12
CA VAL A 62 44.05 -21.94 -12.09
C VAL A 62 45.14 -23.00 -11.99
N VAL A 63 46.39 -22.58 -12.17
CA VAL A 63 47.59 -23.39 -11.94
C VAL A 63 47.67 -23.73 -10.45
N ASP A 64 47.67 -25.03 -10.13
CA ASP A 64 47.82 -25.52 -8.75
C ASP A 64 49.16 -25.06 -8.14
N LYS A 65 49.06 -24.31 -7.03
CA LYS A 65 50.17 -24.04 -6.12
C LYS A 65 50.14 -25.10 -5.00
N PRO A 66 51.28 -25.72 -4.64
CA PRO A 66 51.33 -26.76 -3.60
C PRO A 66 50.83 -26.26 -2.23
N PRO A 67 50.17 -27.11 -1.41
CA PRO A 67 49.60 -26.68 -0.13
C PRO A 67 50.69 -26.49 0.93
N SER A 68 50.67 -25.33 1.59
CA SER A 68 51.35 -25.08 2.87
C SER A 68 50.57 -25.71 4.03
N PRO A 69 51.23 -26.14 5.11
CA PRO A 69 50.56 -26.78 6.25
C PRO A 69 49.58 -25.83 6.96
N PRO A 70 48.49 -26.36 7.55
CA PRO A 70 47.49 -25.54 8.22
C PRO A 70 48.04 -24.95 9.54
N PRO A 71 47.73 -23.69 9.86
CA PRO A 71 47.98 -23.14 11.19
C PRO A 71 47.09 -23.84 12.24
N PRO A 72 47.50 -23.87 13.51
CA PRO A 72 46.70 -24.44 14.59
C PRO A 72 45.36 -23.71 14.72
N SER A 73 44.30 -24.49 14.95
CA SER A 73 42.93 -23.99 15.09
C SER A 73 42.85 -22.97 16.23
N PRO A 74 42.19 -21.82 16.03
CA PRO A 74 41.91 -20.90 17.13
C PRO A 74 40.96 -21.56 18.14
N PRO A 75 41.06 -21.19 19.44
CA PRO A 75 40.13 -21.67 20.44
C PRO A 75 38.69 -21.27 20.09
N PRO A 76 37.69 -22.08 20.49
CA PRO A 76 36.30 -21.78 20.22
C PRO A 76 35.91 -20.41 20.81
N PRO A 77 35.21 -19.55 20.06
CA PRO A 77 34.75 -18.27 20.57
C PRO A 77 33.78 -18.50 21.73
N SER A 78 33.91 -17.66 22.76
CA SER A 78 32.97 -17.61 23.88
C SER A 78 31.53 -17.44 23.36
N PRO A 79 30.52 -18.05 24.01
CA PRO A 79 29.14 -17.87 23.60
C PRO A 79 28.76 -16.38 23.64
N PRO A 80 28.06 -15.87 22.62
CA PRO A 80 27.61 -14.49 22.60
C PRO A 80 26.62 -14.24 23.74
N PRO A 81 26.55 -13.00 24.27
CA PRO A 81 25.52 -12.64 25.25
C PRO A 81 24.12 -12.87 24.66
N PRO A 82 23.11 -13.19 25.50
CA PRO A 82 21.75 -13.38 25.05
C PRO A 82 21.27 -12.15 24.30
N SER A 83 20.70 -12.36 23.11
CA SER A 83 20.17 -11.27 22.31
C SER A 83 19.03 -10.58 23.06
N PRO A 84 18.91 -9.24 22.96
CA PRO A 84 17.79 -8.53 23.55
C PRO A 84 16.47 -9.09 23.00
N PRO A 85 15.41 -9.12 23.82
CA PRO A 85 14.12 -9.60 23.37
C PRO A 85 13.68 -8.78 22.14
N PRO A 86 13.07 -9.45 21.15
CA PRO A 86 12.60 -8.75 19.96
C PRO A 86 11.61 -7.65 20.36
N PRO A 87 11.60 -6.53 19.62
CA PRO A 87 10.63 -5.50 19.86
C PRO A 87 9.21 -6.06 19.73
N ALA A 88 8.33 -5.54 20.58
CA ALA A 88 6.91 -5.86 20.72
C ALA A 88 6.11 -6.01 19.41
N PHE A 89 6.57 -5.40 18.33
CA PHE A 89 5.91 -5.32 17.02
C PHE A 89 6.64 -6.13 15.93
N ALA A 90 7.64 -6.94 16.26
CA ALA A 90 8.27 -7.85 15.30
C ALA A 90 7.25 -8.91 14.86
N VAL A 91 6.59 -8.64 13.74
CA VAL A 91 5.65 -9.56 13.07
C VAL A 91 6.38 -10.90 12.86
N GLY A 92 5.90 -11.96 13.50
CA GLY A 92 6.47 -13.32 13.41
C GLY A 92 7.30 -13.79 14.62
N LYS A 93 7.56 -12.94 15.62
CA LYS A 93 8.20 -13.33 16.89
C LYS A 93 7.24 -13.17 18.06
N THR A 94 6.14 -13.93 18.02
CA THR A 94 5.28 -14.10 19.20
C THR A 94 5.85 -15.23 20.07
N PRO A 95 5.53 -15.28 21.37
CA PRO A 95 5.80 -16.47 22.17
C PRO A 95 5.26 -17.70 21.42
N GLU A 96 5.99 -18.81 21.42
CA GLU A 96 5.56 -20.05 20.78
C GLU A 96 4.11 -20.36 21.19
N GLY A 97 3.23 -20.52 20.19
CA GLY A 97 1.82 -20.81 20.41
C GLY A 97 0.89 -19.59 20.56
N CYS A 98 1.36 -18.34 20.41
CA CYS A 98 0.45 -17.21 20.28
C CYS A 98 0.11 -16.86 18.82
N ASP A 99 -1.09 -17.24 18.39
CA ASP A 99 -1.72 -16.76 17.16
C ASP A 99 -2.34 -15.38 17.37
N VAL A 100 -1.67 -14.34 16.88
CA VAL A 100 -2.12 -12.95 17.00
C VAL A 100 -3.33 -12.63 16.15
N PHE A 101 -3.68 -13.47 15.18
CA PHE A 101 -4.83 -13.25 14.29
C PHE A 101 -6.11 -13.91 14.83
N LYS A 102 -5.99 -14.77 15.85
CA LYS A 102 -7.12 -15.40 16.54
C LYS A 102 -7.40 -14.71 17.87
N GLY A 103 -8.55 -14.03 17.96
CA GLY A 103 -8.85 -13.14 19.05
C GLY A 103 -10.24 -12.52 18.94
N ASN A 104 -10.50 -11.57 19.83
CA ASN A 104 -11.75 -10.82 19.85
C ASN A 104 -11.46 -9.32 20.04
N TRP A 105 -12.36 -8.49 19.54
CA TRP A 105 -12.37 -7.06 19.83
C TRP A 105 -12.91 -6.82 21.24
N VAL A 106 -12.18 -6.04 22.03
CA VAL A 106 -12.59 -5.64 23.38
C VAL A 106 -12.57 -4.12 23.50
N LYS A 107 -13.55 -3.55 24.22
CA LYS A 107 -13.65 -2.11 24.45
C LYS A 107 -12.71 -1.70 25.57
N ASP A 108 -11.85 -0.72 25.29
CA ASP A 108 -10.81 -0.22 26.20
C ASP A 108 -10.81 1.31 26.14
N LYS A 109 -11.51 1.94 27.08
CA LYS A 109 -11.62 3.40 27.14
C LYS A 109 -10.46 4.07 27.89
N SER A 110 -9.65 3.31 28.62
CA SER A 110 -8.57 3.86 29.44
C SER A 110 -7.28 4.03 28.65
N THR A 111 -6.98 3.12 27.71
CA THR A 111 -5.72 3.15 26.94
C THR A 111 -5.89 3.58 25.48
N ARG A 112 -7.12 3.66 24.98
CA ARG A 112 -7.42 4.04 23.59
C ARG A 112 -8.18 5.37 23.48
N PRO A 113 -8.04 6.08 22.35
CA PRO A 113 -7.12 5.82 21.24
C PRO A 113 -5.66 6.19 21.60
N PHE A 114 -4.68 5.66 20.86
CA PHE A 114 -3.26 6.00 21.07
C PHE A 114 -2.91 7.43 20.65
N TYR A 115 -3.69 8.01 19.74
CA TYR A 115 -3.58 9.39 19.29
C TYR A 115 -4.97 9.91 18.94
N ARG A 116 -5.17 11.23 19.00
CA ARG A 116 -6.40 11.85 18.47
C ARG A 116 -6.18 12.30 17.03
N GLU A 117 -7.25 12.24 16.22
CA GLU A 117 -7.21 12.69 14.82
C GLU A 117 -6.68 14.13 14.68
N SER A 118 -7.03 15.02 15.62
CA SER A 118 -6.59 16.42 15.64
C SER A 118 -5.11 16.62 16.02
N GLU A 119 -4.48 15.63 16.64
CA GLU A 119 -3.08 15.73 17.10
C GLU A 119 -2.08 15.32 16.02
N CYS A 120 -2.53 14.63 14.96
CA CYS A 120 -1.66 14.14 13.91
C CYS A 120 -1.90 14.92 12.60
N PRO A 121 -1.05 15.92 12.26
CA PRO A 121 -1.22 16.76 11.07
C PRO A 121 -0.96 16.00 9.76
N TYR A 122 -0.43 14.79 9.85
CA TYR A 122 -0.10 13.96 8.69
C TYR A 122 -1.26 13.08 8.23
N ILE A 123 -2.37 13.02 8.99
CA ILE A 123 -3.56 12.26 8.58
C ILE A 123 -4.19 12.98 7.38
N GLN A 124 -4.37 12.24 6.29
CA GLN A 124 -5.02 12.78 5.10
C GLN A 124 -6.47 13.17 5.41
N PRO A 125 -6.99 14.28 4.85
CA PRO A 125 -8.35 14.75 5.15
C PRO A 125 -9.42 13.66 5.00
N GLN A 126 -9.31 12.81 3.98
CA GLN A 126 -10.26 11.72 3.68
C GLN A 126 -10.37 10.69 4.82
N LEU A 127 -9.43 10.67 5.76
CA LEU A 127 -9.36 9.75 6.91
C LEU A 127 -9.74 10.41 8.25
N THR A 128 -10.02 11.72 8.27
CA THR A 128 -10.40 12.46 9.48
C THR A 128 -11.93 12.47 9.68
N CYS A 129 -12.48 11.29 9.96
CA CYS A 129 -13.93 11.08 10.03
C CYS A 129 -14.64 12.04 11.00
N ARG A 130 -14.04 12.33 12.17
CA ARG A 130 -14.68 13.22 13.15
C ARG A 130 -14.75 14.65 12.65
N THR A 131 -13.68 15.13 12.03
CA THR A 131 -13.65 16.46 11.39
C THR A 131 -14.66 16.55 10.24
N HIS A 132 -14.95 15.43 9.58
CA HIS A 132 -15.95 15.31 8.51
C HIS A 132 -17.36 14.96 8.99
N GLY A 133 -17.67 15.22 10.26
CA GLY A 133 -19.04 15.19 10.76
C GLY A 133 -19.52 13.84 11.31
N ARG A 134 -18.63 12.85 11.47
CA ARG A 134 -19.00 11.61 12.18
C ARG A 134 -19.33 11.90 13.65
N PRO A 135 -20.54 11.58 14.13
CA PRO A 135 -20.99 11.96 15.47
C PRO A 135 -20.51 11.02 16.58
N ASP A 136 -20.28 9.73 16.27
CA ASP A 136 -19.83 8.73 17.23
C ASP A 136 -18.29 8.67 17.32
N SER A 137 -17.77 8.37 18.51
CA SER A 137 -16.32 8.22 18.77
C SER A 137 -15.94 6.85 19.35
N ASP A 138 -16.93 6.02 19.67
CA ASP A 138 -16.73 4.74 20.34
C ASP A 138 -15.91 3.75 19.52
N TYR A 139 -15.87 3.89 18.18
CA TYR A 139 -15.04 3.07 17.30
C TYR A 139 -13.55 3.16 17.64
N ALA A 140 -13.08 4.30 18.14
CA ALA A 140 -11.68 4.52 18.47
C ALA A 140 -11.26 3.81 19.77
N SER A 141 -12.23 3.38 20.59
CA SER A 141 -11.99 2.74 21.89
C SER A 141 -11.80 1.22 21.82
N TRP A 142 -11.86 0.61 20.64
CA TRP A 142 -11.69 -0.83 20.50
C TRP A 142 -10.21 -1.20 20.39
N ARG A 143 -9.83 -2.28 21.08
CA ARG A 143 -8.53 -2.94 20.87
C ARG A 143 -8.72 -4.41 20.54
N TRP A 144 -7.81 -4.94 19.73
CA TRP A 144 -7.72 -6.35 19.44
C TRP A 144 -7.06 -7.08 20.63
N LYS A 145 -7.63 -8.21 21.05
CA LYS A 145 -7.08 -9.08 22.11
C LYS A 145 -6.99 -10.52 21.58
N PRO A 146 -5.77 -11.04 21.33
CA PRO A 146 -5.58 -12.45 21.02
C PRO A 146 -6.07 -13.37 22.14
N GLU A 147 -6.49 -14.59 21.80
CA GLU A 147 -6.97 -15.56 22.81
C GLU A 147 -5.83 -16.10 23.68
N SER A 148 -4.71 -16.42 23.04
CA SER A 148 -3.58 -17.16 23.64
C SER A 148 -2.51 -16.27 24.28
N CYS A 149 -2.54 -14.95 24.05
CA CYS A 149 -1.59 -14.04 24.69
C CYS A 149 -2.10 -12.60 24.77
N SER A 150 -1.37 -11.76 25.50
CA SER A 150 -1.61 -10.31 25.55
C SER A 150 -0.59 -9.58 24.70
N LEU A 151 -1.05 -8.64 23.88
CA LEU A 151 -0.17 -7.76 23.13
C LEU A 151 0.45 -6.71 24.07
N PRO A 152 1.75 -6.42 23.95
CA PRO A 152 2.38 -5.31 24.66
C PRO A 152 1.75 -3.97 24.26
N SER A 153 1.83 -2.99 25.17
CA SER A 153 1.41 -1.62 24.85
C SER A 153 2.28 -1.03 23.75
N PHE A 154 1.68 -0.19 22.90
CA PHE A 154 2.43 0.54 21.89
C PHE A 154 3.34 1.57 22.54
N ASP A 155 4.63 1.54 22.16
CA ASP A 155 5.63 2.54 22.53
C ASP A 155 6.28 3.08 21.25
N ALA A 156 6.00 4.35 20.94
CA ALA A 156 6.48 4.99 19.73
C ALA A 156 8.01 5.20 19.75
N LYS A 157 8.61 5.46 20.91
CA LYS A 157 10.06 5.66 21.05
C LYS A 157 10.80 4.37 20.77
N LEU A 158 10.36 3.28 21.38
CA LEU A 158 10.94 1.96 21.15
C LEU A 158 10.78 1.51 19.70
N MET A 159 9.65 1.86 19.06
CA MET A 159 9.44 1.62 17.64
C MET A 159 10.41 2.39 16.75
N LEU A 160 10.58 3.69 16.99
CA LEU A 160 11.52 4.53 16.23
C LEU A 160 12.98 4.11 16.41
N GLU A 161 13.37 3.66 17.61
CA GLU A 161 14.72 3.15 17.88
C GLU A 161 15.03 1.82 17.17
N SER A 162 14.02 1.13 16.64
CA SER A 162 14.14 -0.16 15.95
C SER A 162 14.08 -0.07 14.42
N LEU A 163 13.88 1.13 13.85
CA LEU A 163 13.88 1.41 12.41
C LEU A 163 15.31 1.62 11.87
#